data_AF-A0A950A438-F1
#
_entry.id   AF-A0A950A438-F1
#
_cell.length_a   1.000
_cell.length_b   1.000
_cell.length_c   1.000
_cell.angle_alpha   90.00
_cell.angle_beta   90.00
_cell.angle_gamma   90.00
#
_symmetry.space_group_name_H-M   'P 1'
#
loop_
_entity.id
_entity.type
_entity.pdbx_description
1 polymer ?
#
loop_
_entity_poly.entity_id
_entity_poly.type
_entity_poly.pdbx_seq_one_letter_code
_entity_poly.pdbx_strand_id
1 'polypeptide(L)'
;MRWPLRRLATMGAIAGCGLWLAACGGASSSSSSSKSATSTAAASGATSSNAIRIGILSDCAGDFGAWYNADIGGAQAYFIAHDGAKPNGPVPSAGITGGTMAGHPIKIVGYGCSDDTAAKALSEVRRLVEAD
;
A
#
# COMPACT_ATOMS: atom_id res chain seq x y z
N MET A 1 15.80 -27.12 -28.55
CA MET A 1 14.78 -26.65 -29.51
C MET A 1 14.64 -25.15 -29.31
N ARG A 2 15.15 -24.38 -30.28
CA ARG A 2 15.15 -22.92 -30.35
C ARG A 2 13.95 -22.49 -31.18
N TRP A 3 13.03 -21.69 -30.64
CA TRP A 3 12.10 -20.92 -31.46
C TRP A 3 12.33 -19.41 -31.23
N PRO A 4 12.61 -18.66 -32.30
CA PRO A 4 13.21 -17.32 -32.23
C PRO A 4 12.19 -16.19 -32.20
N LEU A 5 12.70 -15.06 -31.73
CA LEU A 5 12.22 -13.70 -31.93
C LEU A 5 11.70 -13.45 -33.36
N ARG A 6 10.51 -12.83 -33.44
CA ARG A 6 10.09 -11.91 -34.51
C ARG A 6 9.79 -10.58 -33.82
N ARG A 7 10.71 -9.62 -33.77
CA ARG A 7 11.04 -8.62 -34.81
C ARG A 7 9.83 -7.86 -35.38
N LEU A 8 9.86 -6.56 -35.07
CA LEU A 8 9.40 -5.40 -35.83
C LEU A 8 7.89 -5.18 -35.99
N ALA A 9 7.39 -4.17 -35.28
CA ALA A 9 6.62 -3.09 -35.90
C ALA A 9 6.84 -1.78 -35.12
N THR A 10 7.69 -0.92 -35.68
CA THR A 10 7.80 0.52 -35.43
C THR A 10 6.67 1.26 -36.15
N MET A 11 6.03 2.22 -35.48
CA MET A 11 5.19 3.36 -35.94
C MET A 11 4.08 3.52 -34.89
N GLY A 12 3.91 4.60 -34.15
CA GLY A 12 4.20 6.00 -34.43
C GLY A 12 2.92 6.76 -34.11
N ALA A 13 2.89 7.56 -33.03
CA ALA A 13 1.91 8.61 -32.81
C ALA A 13 2.35 9.48 -31.62
N ILE A 14 3.11 10.52 -31.94
CA ILE A 14 3.25 11.73 -31.11
C ILE A 14 1.93 12.48 -31.22
N ALA A 15 1.15 12.58 -30.15
CA ALA A 15 0.09 13.58 -30.01
C ALA A 15 -0.36 13.66 -28.54
N GLY A 16 -0.09 14.80 -27.89
CA GLY A 16 -0.70 15.11 -26.60
C GLY A 16 0.23 15.71 -25.56
N CYS A 17 0.94 16.78 -25.91
CA CYS A 17 1.49 17.70 -24.91
C CYS A 17 0.31 18.49 -24.31
N GLY A 18 -0.34 17.89 -23.31
CA GLY A 18 -1.43 18.48 -22.53
C GLY A 18 -0.86 19.06 -21.24
N LEU A 19 -0.47 20.33 -21.33
CA LEU A 19 -0.01 21.19 -20.26
C LEU A 19 -1.16 21.42 -19.25
N TRP A 20 -1.01 20.96 -18.01
CA TRP A 20 -1.71 21.54 -16.85
C TRP A 20 -0.70 21.80 -15.73
N LEU A 21 -0.20 23.03 -15.73
CA LEU A 21 0.42 23.71 -14.59
C LEU A 21 -0.67 24.57 -13.93
N ALA A 22 -1.09 24.22 -12.72
CA ALA A 22 -1.75 25.11 -11.77
C ALA A 22 -1.35 24.60 -10.36
N ALA A 23 -0.31 25.16 -9.73
CA ALA A 23 -0.29 26.44 -9.00
C ALA A 23 -1.02 26.37 -7.64
N CYS A 24 -0.23 26.63 -6.58
CA CYS A 24 -0.55 27.26 -5.28
C CYS A 24 -1.91 26.97 -4.63
N GLY A 25 -1.95 26.46 -3.39
CA GLY A 25 -1.48 27.22 -2.24
C GLY A 25 -2.65 27.98 -1.62
N GLY A 26 -3.33 27.36 -0.67
CA GLY A 26 -4.42 27.97 0.10
C GLY A 26 -4.27 27.58 1.57
N ALA A 27 -3.60 28.45 2.33
CA ALA A 27 -3.70 28.44 3.78
C ALA A 27 -5.10 28.95 4.18
N SER A 28 -5.78 28.24 5.06
CA SER A 28 -6.88 28.81 5.84
C SER A 28 -6.70 28.40 7.29
N SER A 29 -6.41 29.40 8.11
CA SER A 29 -6.29 29.35 9.55
C SER A 29 -7.67 29.42 10.18
N SER A 30 -7.97 28.53 11.12
CA SER A 30 -8.91 28.81 12.20
C SER A 30 -8.56 28.01 13.46
N SER A 31 -8.17 28.78 14.47
CA SER A 31 -8.19 28.51 15.92
C SER A 31 -9.54 27.88 16.33
N SER A 32 -9.71 27.03 17.34
CA SER A 32 -9.12 26.95 18.67
C SER A 32 -9.75 25.74 19.38
N SER A 33 -9.04 25.13 20.35
CA SER A 33 -9.57 24.66 21.65
C SER A 33 -8.57 23.69 22.27
N SER A 34 -7.71 24.25 23.11
CA SER A 34 -6.82 23.57 24.04
C SER A 34 -7.59 22.66 24.99
N LYS A 35 -7.35 21.36 24.90
CA LYS A 35 -7.37 20.45 26.04
C LYS A 35 -6.05 19.70 26.04
N SER A 36 -5.10 20.21 26.80
CA SER A 36 -3.87 19.51 27.15
C SER A 36 -4.25 18.27 27.97
N ALA A 37 -4.23 17.11 27.33
CA ALA A 37 -4.22 15.83 27.99
C ALA A 37 -2.82 15.25 27.86
N THR A 38 -2.18 15.12 29.02
CA THR A 38 -0.89 14.51 29.33
C THR A 38 -0.44 13.44 28.34
N SER A 39 0.75 13.68 27.79
CA SER A 39 1.55 12.75 27.03
C SER A 39 1.83 11.48 27.83
N THR A 40 1.17 10.38 27.48
CA THR A 40 1.77 9.05 27.64
C THR A 40 2.50 8.76 26.34
N ALA A 41 3.74 9.24 26.26
CA ALA A 41 4.70 8.73 25.30
C ALA A 41 4.94 7.27 25.67
N ALA A 42 4.13 6.37 25.11
CA ALA A 42 4.44 4.96 25.09
C ALA A 42 5.72 4.84 24.26
N ALA A 43 6.81 4.55 24.97
CA ALA A 43 8.13 4.35 24.40
C ALA A 43 8.02 3.43 23.17
N SER A 44 8.54 3.94 22.05
CA SER A 44 8.69 3.24 20.80
C SER A 44 9.26 1.85 21.03
N GLY A 45 8.45 0.83 20.77
CA GLY A 45 8.90 -0.56 20.64
C GLY A 45 9.63 -0.73 19.32
N ALA A 46 10.80 -0.11 19.17
CA ALA A 46 11.70 -0.37 18.08
C ALA A 46 12.27 -1.80 18.23
N THR A 47 11.56 -2.80 17.70
CA THR A 47 12.07 -4.17 17.62
C THR A 47 11.72 -4.80 16.28
N SER A 48 12.43 -4.36 15.25
CA SER A 48 13.30 -5.20 14.42
C SER A 48 13.76 -4.32 13.26
N SER A 49 14.95 -3.74 13.40
CA SER A 49 15.58 -2.86 12.39
C SER A 49 15.84 -3.55 11.03
N ASN A 50 15.47 -4.82 10.89
CA ASN A 50 15.68 -5.62 9.68
C ASN A 50 14.40 -6.24 9.13
N ALA A 51 13.20 -6.01 9.69
CA ALA A 51 11.99 -6.53 9.08
C ALA A 51 11.53 -5.63 7.92
N ILE A 52 11.24 -6.22 6.75
CA ILE A 52 10.58 -5.51 5.66
C ILE A 52 9.10 -5.35 6.04
N ARG A 53 8.73 -4.11 6.32
CA ARG A 53 7.37 -3.72 6.72
C ARG A 53 6.54 -3.43 5.47
N ILE A 54 5.40 -4.09 5.33
CA ILE A 54 4.56 -4.00 4.14
C ILE A 54 3.13 -3.64 4.55
N GLY A 55 2.64 -2.51 4.06
CA GLY A 55 1.24 -2.13 4.12
C GLY A 55 0.58 -2.39 2.76
N ILE A 56 -0.60 -2.98 2.75
CA ILE A 56 -1.35 -3.24 1.51
C ILE A 56 -2.65 -2.44 1.55
N LEU A 57 -2.83 -1.54 0.59
CA LEU A 57 -4.06 -0.74 0.42
C LEU A 57 -4.87 -1.30 -0.75
N SER A 58 -6.18 -1.46 -0.55
CA SER A 58 -7.15 -1.72 -1.62
C SER A 58 -8.48 -1.04 -1.27
N ASP A 59 -9.40 -0.95 -2.24
CA ASP A 59 -10.75 -0.45 -2.03
C ASP A 59 -11.60 -1.55 -1.39
N CYS A 60 -12.19 -1.25 -0.23
CA CYS A 60 -13.13 -2.17 0.44
C CYS A 60 -14.57 -1.66 0.41
N ALA A 61 -14.76 -0.42 -0.04
CA ALA A 61 -16.02 0.21 -0.34
C ALA A 61 -15.96 0.82 -1.75
N GLY A 62 -17.07 1.38 -2.21
CA GLY A 62 -17.17 1.96 -3.55
C GLY A 62 -17.39 0.92 -4.65
N ASP A 63 -17.27 1.35 -5.90
CA ASP A 63 -17.43 0.57 -7.12
C ASP A 63 -16.42 -0.59 -7.20
N PHE A 64 -15.27 -0.49 -6.53
CA PHE A 64 -14.24 -1.53 -6.51
C PHE A 64 -14.19 -2.38 -5.24
N GLY A 65 -15.03 -2.11 -4.23
CA GLY A 65 -15.00 -2.80 -2.93
C GLY A 65 -15.18 -4.32 -2.98
N ALA A 66 -15.84 -4.84 -4.02
CA ALA A 66 -16.02 -6.28 -4.22
C ALA A 66 -14.70 -7.03 -4.49
N TRP A 67 -13.65 -6.32 -4.94
CA TRP A 67 -12.36 -6.89 -5.32
C TRP A 67 -11.33 -6.88 -4.19
N TYR A 68 -11.67 -6.30 -3.03
CA TYR A 68 -10.77 -6.15 -1.88
C TYR A 68 -9.93 -7.39 -1.55
N ASN A 69 -10.57 -8.56 -1.45
CA ASN A 69 -9.87 -9.80 -1.15
C ASN A 69 -9.06 -10.34 -2.33
N ALA A 70 -9.50 -10.10 -3.57
CA ALA A 70 -8.75 -10.51 -4.76
C ALA A 70 -7.46 -9.70 -4.90
N ASP A 71 -7.52 -8.39 -4.70
CA ASP A 71 -6.35 -7.50 -4.74
C ASP A 71 -5.33 -7.85 -3.67
N ILE A 72 -5.81 -8.00 -2.42
CA ILE A 72 -4.98 -8.39 -1.28
C ILE A 72 -4.40 -9.80 -1.48
N GLY A 73 -5.18 -10.72 -2.06
CA GLY A 73 -4.72 -12.06 -2.40
C GLY A 73 -3.63 -12.05 -3.46
N GLY A 74 -3.80 -11.24 -4.51
CA GLY A 74 -2.81 -11.05 -5.56
C GLY A 74 -1.50 -10.48 -5.03
N ALA A 75 -1.56 -9.47 -4.17
CA ALA A 75 -0.39 -8.87 -3.53
C ALA A 75 0.39 -9.89 -2.68
N GLN A 76 -0.31 -10.77 -1.97
CA GLN A 76 0.31 -11.76 -1.07
C GLN A 76 0.75 -13.05 -1.77
N ALA A 77 0.17 -13.37 -2.93
CA ALA A 77 0.46 -14.60 -3.66
C ALA A 77 1.96 -14.74 -3.96
N TYR A 78 2.64 -13.63 -4.27
CA TYR A 78 4.09 -13.63 -4.50
C TYR A 78 4.88 -14.07 -3.26
N PHE A 79 4.59 -13.48 -2.09
CA PHE A 79 5.29 -13.83 -0.85
C PHE A 79 5.07 -15.29 -0.45
N ILE A 80 3.86 -15.82 -0.70
CA ILE A 80 3.54 -17.23 -0.44
C ILE A 80 4.29 -18.15 -1.41
N ALA A 81 4.35 -17.79 -2.69
CA ALA A 81 4.96 -18.61 -3.73
C ALA A 81 6.49 -18.62 -3.68
N HIS A 82 7.11 -17.50 -3.28
CA HIS A 82 8.54 -17.28 -3.46
C HIS A 82 9.32 -16.99 -2.18
N ASP A 83 8.69 -16.35 -1.19
CA ASP A 83 9.37 -15.89 0.01
C ASP A 83 9.08 -16.74 1.25
N GLY A 84 8.36 -17.86 1.08
CA GLY A 84 8.08 -18.83 2.15
C GLY A 84 7.00 -18.39 3.14
N ALA A 85 6.22 -17.36 2.81
CA ALA A 85 5.09 -16.93 3.63
C ALA A 85 3.94 -17.96 3.58
N LYS A 86 3.07 -17.93 4.58
CA LYS A 86 1.89 -18.80 4.67
C LYS A 86 0.62 -18.00 4.91
N PRO A 87 -0.54 -18.39 4.32
CA PRO A 87 -1.83 -17.79 4.66
C PRO A 87 -2.11 -17.89 6.15
N ASN A 88 -2.69 -16.83 6.72
CA ASN A 88 -3.05 -16.73 8.14
C ASN A 88 -4.54 -16.93 8.41
N GLY A 89 -5.31 -17.32 7.39
CA GLY A 89 -6.75 -17.53 7.53
C GLY A 89 -7.44 -17.90 6.21
N PRO A 90 -8.77 -18.03 6.24
CA PRO A 90 -9.56 -18.47 5.08
C PRO A 90 -9.76 -17.38 4.03
N VAL A 91 -9.51 -16.11 4.36
CA VAL A 91 -9.64 -14.98 3.45
C VAL A 91 -8.31 -14.22 3.33
N PRO A 92 -7.98 -13.65 2.15
CA PRO A 92 -6.72 -12.93 1.95
C PRO A 92 -6.47 -11.78 2.93
N SER A 93 -7.52 -11.08 3.35
CA SER A 93 -7.46 -10.01 4.36
C SER A 93 -7.08 -10.49 5.77
N ALA A 94 -7.12 -11.79 6.05
CA ALA A 94 -6.55 -12.37 7.29
C ALA A 94 -5.00 -12.33 7.27
N GLY A 95 -4.43 -12.19 6.09
CA GLY A 95 -3.03 -11.92 5.85
C GLY A 95 -2.13 -13.15 5.71
N ILE A 96 -0.83 -12.91 5.80
CA ILE A 96 0.22 -13.93 5.79
C ILE A 96 1.06 -13.90 7.06
N THR A 97 1.67 -15.03 7.37
CA THR A 97 2.67 -15.18 8.44
C THR A 97 3.98 -15.72 7.90
N GLY A 98 5.08 -15.37 8.56
CA GLY A 98 6.42 -15.78 8.19
C GLY A 98 6.87 -15.19 6.85
N GLY A 99 7.84 -15.87 6.26
CA GLY A 99 8.46 -15.47 5.00
C GLY A 99 9.61 -14.48 5.17
N THR A 100 10.54 -14.53 4.23
CA THR A 100 11.74 -13.69 4.20
C THR A 100 11.98 -13.20 2.78
N MET A 101 12.08 -11.90 2.60
CA MET A 101 12.46 -11.28 1.35
C MET A 101 13.89 -10.76 1.48
N ALA A 102 14.79 -11.16 0.57
CA ALA A 102 16.19 -10.76 0.59
C ALA A 102 16.89 -10.96 1.96
N GLY A 103 16.57 -12.04 2.69
CA GLY A 103 17.13 -12.32 4.02
C GLY A 103 16.51 -11.55 5.18
N HIS A 104 15.52 -10.69 4.90
CA HIS A 104 14.83 -9.87 5.89
C HIS A 104 13.43 -10.45 6.15
N PRO A 105 13.00 -10.63 7.42
CA PRO A 105 11.67 -11.12 7.71
C PRO A 105 10.60 -10.15 7.22
N ILE A 106 9.52 -10.70 6.65
CA ILE A 106 8.37 -9.91 6.19
C ILE A 106 7.45 -9.63 7.39
N LYS A 107 7.02 -8.39 7.55
CA LYS A 107 6.01 -7.98 8.54
C LYS A 107 4.92 -7.17 7.85
N ILE A 108 3.70 -7.71 7.83
CA ILE A 108 2.55 -6.93 7.39
C ILE A 108 2.20 -5.92 8.49
N VAL A 109 2.23 -4.63 8.17
CA VAL A 109 1.86 -3.55 9.12
C VAL A 109 0.38 -3.25 9.12
N GLY A 110 -0.32 -3.61 8.05
CA GLY A 110 -1.78 -3.55 8.00
C GLY A 110 -2.34 -3.69 6.60
N TYR A 111 -3.65 -3.92 6.56
CA TYR A 111 -4.47 -3.83 5.36
C TYR A 111 -5.29 -2.55 5.44
N GLY A 112 -5.19 -1.70 4.42
CA GLY A 112 -5.92 -0.46 4.32
C GLY A 112 -7.17 -0.60 3.47
N CYS A 113 -8.22 0.09 3.88
CA CYS A 113 -9.46 0.21 3.13
C CYS A 113 -9.67 1.63 2.61
N SER A 114 -9.84 1.75 1.30
CA SER A 114 -10.28 2.93 0.58
C SER A 114 -11.74 2.79 0.09
N ASP A 115 -12.32 3.89 -0.38
CA ASP A 115 -13.70 4.03 -0.85
C ASP A 115 -13.79 4.70 -2.24
N ASP A 116 -12.79 4.45 -3.10
CA ASP A 116 -12.58 5.07 -4.42
C ASP A 116 -12.30 6.59 -4.41
N THR A 117 -12.20 7.20 -3.22
CA THR A 117 -11.81 8.60 -3.11
C THR A 117 -10.33 8.75 -2.80
N ALA A 118 -9.68 9.71 -3.47
CA ALA A 118 -8.27 10.01 -3.23
C ALA A 118 -8.01 10.45 -1.77
N ALA A 119 -8.94 11.17 -1.16
CA ALA A 119 -8.79 11.64 0.22
C ALA A 119 -8.73 10.47 1.21
N LYS A 120 -9.60 9.47 1.05
CA LYS A 120 -9.60 8.30 1.91
C LYS A 120 -8.34 7.47 1.70
N ALA A 121 -7.97 7.20 0.44
CA ALA A 121 -6.76 6.47 0.09
C ALA A 121 -5.51 7.12 0.71
N LEU A 122 -5.36 8.45 0.60
CA LEU A 122 -4.22 9.16 1.18
C LEU A 122 -4.18 9.07 2.71
N SER A 123 -5.34 9.19 3.37
CA SER A 123 -5.42 9.06 4.83
C SER A 123 -4.98 7.66 5.30
N GLU A 124 -5.34 6.63 4.54
CA GLU A 124 -5.08 5.25 4.89
C GLU A 124 -3.64 4.82 4.56
N VAL A 125 -3.10 5.28 3.42
CA VAL A 125 -1.67 5.11 3.11
C VAL A 125 -0.82 5.76 4.18
N ARG A 126 -1.17 6.98 4.60
CA ARG A 126 -0.45 7.66 5.68
C ARG A 126 -0.46 6.83 6.96
N ARG A 127 -1.62 6.29 7.35
CA ARG A 127 -1.74 5.39 8.49
C ARG A 127 -0.86 4.14 8.33
N LEU A 128 -0.81 3.53 7.15
CA LEU A 128 -0.02 2.32 6.90
C LEU A 128 1.49 2.58 6.92
N VAL A 129 1.93 3.74 6.40
CA VAL A 129 3.34 4.11 6.33
C VAL A 129 3.87 4.63 7.66
N GLU A 130 3.06 5.41 8.38
CA GLU A 130 3.43 6.02 9.66
C GLU A 130 3.12 5.10 10.87
N ALA A 131 2.48 3.94 10.67
CA ALA A 131 2.29 2.94 11.73
C ALA A 131 3.60 2.18 12.01
N ASP A 132 4.35 2.67 13.00
CA ASP A 132 5.58 2.05 13.54
C ASP A 132 5.34 0.89 14.53
#